data_AF-A0A1F9LKI6-F1
#
_entry.id   AF-A0A1F9LKI6-F1
#
_cell.length_a   1.000
_cell.length_b   1.000
_cell.length_c   1.000
_cell.angle_alpha   90.00
_cell.angle_beta   90.00
_cell.angle_gamma   90.00
#
_symmetry.space_group_name_H-M   'P 1'
#
loop_
_entity.id
_entity.type
_entity.pdbx_description
1 polymer ?
#
loop_
_entity_poly.entity_id
_entity_poly.type
_entity_poly.pdbx_seq_one_letter_code
_entity_poly.pdbx_strand_id
1 'polypeptide(L)' 'MPTEIIQQFATGLSDKNFGDVLIVGGGVSGIQASLDLATAGFKVYLVEKGPSIGGHMSQLDKTFPTNDCSM' A
#
# COMPACT_ATOMS: atom_id res chain seq x y z
N MET A 1 9.43 -32.73 -1.06
CA MET A 1 10.13 -31.46 -0.81
C MET A 1 9.39 -30.74 0.31
N PRO A 2 10.10 -30.28 1.35
CA PRO A 2 9.55 -30.00 2.67
C PRO A 2 8.85 -28.64 2.70
N THR A 3 7.55 -28.62 2.39
CA THR A 3 6.69 -27.42 2.47
C THR A 3 6.58 -26.85 3.87
N GLU A 4 6.81 -27.65 4.92
CA GLU A 4 6.81 -27.22 6.33
C GLU A 4 7.98 -26.29 6.67
N ILE A 5 9.15 -26.47 6.05
CA ILE A 5 10.34 -25.62 6.29
C ILE A 5 10.12 -24.20 5.76
N ILE A 6 9.39 -24.06 4.64
CA ILE A 6 9.06 -22.74 4.07
C ILE A 6 8.09 -21.97 4.98
N GLN A 7 7.11 -22.66 5.59
CA GLN A 7 6.16 -22.02 6.53
C GLN A 7 6.81 -21.59 7.86
N GLN A 8 7.79 -22.34 8.37
CA GLN A 8 8.51 -21.95 9.59
C GLN A 8 9.38 -20.71 9.38
N PHE A 9 10.02 -20.55 8.23
CA PHE A 9 10.78 -19.34 7.90
C PHE A 9 9.89 -18.12 7.67
N ALA A 10 8.68 -18.30 7.11
CA ALA A 10 7.72 -17.21 6.93
C ALA A 10 7.18 -16.68 8.27
N THR A 11 7.02 -17.57 9.26
CA THR A 11 6.46 -17.19 10.58
C THR A 11 7.51 -16.57 11.49
N GLY A 12 8.78 -17.00 11.40
CA GLY A 12 9.89 -16.46 12.21
C GLY A 12 10.35 -15.04 11.85
N LEU A 13 9.85 -14.45 10.75
CA LEU A 13 10.11 -13.05 10.41
C LEU A 13 9.12 -12.07 11.07
N SER A 14 7.98 -12.56 11.57
CA SER A 14 6.96 -11.74 12.25
C SER A 14 7.36 -11.26 13.65
N ASP A 15 8.44 -11.81 14.22
CA ASP A 15 8.95 -11.48 15.56
C ASP A 15 10.19 -10.57 15.54
N LYS A 16 10.51 -9.93 14.40
CA LYS A 16 11.33 -8.72 14.41
C LYS A 16 10.38 -7.54 14.48
N ASN A 17 10.49 -6.74 15.53
CA ASN A 17 9.81 -5.45 15.74
C ASN A 17 10.08 -4.46 14.59
N PHE A 18 9.56 -4.71 13.40
CA PHE A 18 9.39 -3.72 12.36
C PHE A 18 8.09 -3.02 12.70
N GLY A 19 8.18 -1.75 13.11
CA GLY A 19 7.02 -0.98 13.53
C GLY A 19 5.94 -0.93 12.45
N ASP A 20 4.69 -1.06 12.88
CA ASP A 20 3.52 -0.86 12.03
C ASP A 20 3.53 0.58 11.47
N VAL A 21 3.24 0.74 10.17
CA VAL A 21 3.23 2.04 9.51
C VAL A 21 1.80 2.48 9.25
N LEU A 22 1.45 3.70 9.69
CA LEU A 22 0.16 4.33 9.41
C LEU A 22 0.32 5.42 8.37
N ILE A 23 -0.43 5.32 7.29
CA ILE A 23 -0.50 6.30 6.21
C ILE A 23 -1.85 7.00 6.26
N VAL A 24 -1.82 8.33 6.31
CA VAL A 24 -3.01 9.17 6.37
C VAL A 24 -3.16 9.92 5.05
N GLY A 25 -4.26 9.66 4.34
CA GLY A 25 -4.56 10.20 3.02
C GLY A 25 -4.38 9.15 1.91
N GLY A 26 -5.50 8.68 1.37
CA GLY A 26 -5.59 7.72 0.27
C GLY A 26 -5.51 8.36 -1.12
N GLY A 27 -4.73 9.43 -1.30
CA GLY A 27 -4.42 9.95 -2.65
C GLY A 27 -3.42 9.08 -3.40
N VAL A 28 -3.09 9.44 -4.65
CA VAL A 28 -2.10 8.71 -5.47
C VAL A 28 -0.76 8.49 -4.75
N SER A 29 -0.29 9.49 -4.00
CA SER A 29 0.95 9.41 -3.23
C SER A 29 0.85 8.45 -2.04
N GLY A 30 -0.27 8.48 -1.31
CA GLY A 30 -0.50 7.60 -0.15
C GLY A 30 -0.68 6.14 -0.57
N ILE A 31 -1.35 5.90 -1.70
CA ILE A 31 -1.50 4.56 -2.28
C ILE A 31 -0.13 4.02 -2.68
N GLN A 32 0.69 4.80 -3.40
CA GLN A 32 2.02 4.35 -3.81
C GLN A 32 2.94 4.08 -2.61
N ALA A 33 2.98 4.99 -1.64
CA ALA A 33 3.77 4.80 -0.42
C ALA A 33 3.32 3.55 0.35
N SER A 34 2.01 3.26 0.36
CA SER A 34 1.48 2.05 0.98
C SER A 34 1.97 0.78 0.28
N LEU A 35 1.95 0.77 -1.06
CA LEU A 35 2.43 -0.35 -1.85
C LEU A 35 3.93 -0.58 -1.67
N ASP A 36 4.73 0.49 -1.67
CA ASP A 36 6.18 0.40 -1.51
C ASP A 36 6.55 -0.18 -0.14
N LEU A 37 5.89 0.29 0.92
CA LEU A 37 6.10 -0.18 2.29
C LEU A 37 5.58 -1.62 2.49
N ALA A 38 4.44 -1.96 1.91
CA ALA A 38 3.91 -3.32 1.95
C ALA A 38 4.84 -4.30 1.20
N THR A 39 5.39 -3.88 0.05
CA THR A 39 6.36 -4.67 -0.72
C THR A 39 7.68 -4.85 0.03
N ALA A 40 8.09 -3.83 0.81
CA ALA A 40 9.25 -3.91 1.69
C ALA A 40 9.03 -4.81 2.93
N GLY A 41 7.81 -5.34 3.12
CA GLY A 41 7.49 -6.29 4.20
C GLY A 41 6.98 -5.63 5.49
N PHE A 42 6.61 -4.34 5.44
CA PHE A 42 5.99 -3.67 6.58
C PHE A 42 4.48 -3.92 6.62
N LYS A 43 3.94 -3.98 7.83
CA LYS A 43 2.49 -3.94 8.04
C LYS A 43 2.02 -2.50 7.93
N VAL A 44 1.19 -2.24 6.92
CA VAL A 44 0.73 -0.89 6.57
C VAL A 44 -0.77 -0.73 6.83
N TYR A 45 -1.13 0.36 7.51
CA TYR A 45 -2.50 0.81 7.69
C TYR A 45 -2.70 2.07 6.83
N LEU A 46 -3.71 2.08 5.96
CA LEU A 46 -4.07 3.25 5.16
C LEU A 46 -5.41 3.80 5.64
N VAL A 47 -5.43 5.08 6.04
CA VAL A 47 -6.63 5.77 6.50
C VAL A 47 -6.92 6.95 5.58
N GLU A 48 -8.12 6.94 5.00
CA GLU A 48 -8.66 8.04 4.20
C GLU A 48 -9.87 8.65 4.93
N LYS A 49 -10.02 9.97 4.84
CA LYS A 49 -11.14 10.71 5.43
C LYS A 49 -12.44 10.49 4.65
N GLY A 50 -12.33 10.44 3.32
CA GLY A 50 -13.46 10.24 2.42
C GLY A 50 -13.95 8.78 2.38
N PRO A 51 -15.13 8.54 1.78
CA PRO A 51 -15.66 7.19 1.58
C PRO A 51 -14.88 6.38 0.52
N SER A 52 -14.05 7.05 -0.28
CA SER A 52 -13.30 6.46 -1.40
C SER A 52 -11.87 6.97 -1.44
N ILE A 53 -10.96 6.12 -1.94
CA ILE A 53 -9.55 6.46 -2.20
C ILE A 53 -9.37 7.10 -3.59
N GLY A 54 -8.17 7.60 -3.85
CA GLY A 54 -7.70 8.21 -5.10
C GLY A 54 -7.58 9.75 -5.05
N GLY A 55 -8.10 10.39 -3.99
CA GLY A 55 -7.88 11.82 -3.71
C GLY A 55 -8.36 12.73 -4.84
N HIS A 56 -7.56 13.75 -5.19
CA HIS A 56 -7.90 14.65 -6.29
C HIS A 56 -7.78 13.99 -7.67
N MET A 57 -6.96 12.95 -7.81
CA MET A 57 -6.77 12.27 -9.09
C MET A 57 -8.08 11.63 -9.59
N SER A 58 -8.86 11.07 -8.66
CA SER A 58 -10.20 10.54 -8.94
C SER A 58 -11.23 11.58 -9.38
N GLN A 59 -10.96 12.87 -9.16
CA GLN A 59 -11.85 13.95 -9.57
C GLN A 59 -11.48 14.51 -10.96
N LEU A 60 -10.32 14.13 -11.50
CA LEU A 60 -9.85 14.57 -12.80
C LEU A 60 -10.33 13.61 -13.88
N ASP A 61 -10.83 14.15 -14.98
CA ASP A 61 -11.28 13.33 -16.12
C ASP A 61 -10.09 12.76 -16.90
N LYS A 62 -9.02 13.55 -17.03
CA LYS A 62 -7.84 13.23 -17.84
C LYS A 62 -6.54 13.62 -17.15
N THR A 63 -5.51 12.80 -17.29
CA THR A 63 -4.16 13.10 -16.84
C THR A 63 -3.30 13.59 -18.01
N PHE A 64 -2.81 14.83 -17.93
CA PHE A 64 -1.82 15.32 -18.88
C PHE A 64 -0.47 14.65 -18.60
N PRO A 65 0.39 14.33 -19.59
CA PRO A 65 0.33 14.63 -21.02
C PRO A 65 -0.34 13.55 -21.90
N THR A 66 -0.60 12.36 -21.35
CA THR A 66 -1.08 11.22 -22.13
C THR A 66 -2.58 11.27 -22.41
N ASN A 67 -3.34 12.11 -21.70
CA ASN A 67 -4.80 12.15 -21.74
C ASN A 67 -5.44 10.78 -21.46
N ASP A 68 -4.82 10.03 -20.55
CA ASP A 68 -5.40 8.81 -20.02
C ASP A 68 -6.54 9.15 -19.06
N CYS A 69 -7.49 8.23 -18.95
CA CYS A 69 -8.54 8.33 -17.94
C CYS A 69 -7.92 8.16 -16.55
N SER A 70 -8.29 9.04 -15.62
CA SER A 70 -7.72 9.03 -14.27
C SER A 70 -8.33 7.95 -13.36
N MET A 71 -9.39 7.28 -13.82
CA MET A 71 -10.11 6.21 -13.12
C MET A 71 -10.44 5.06 -14.08
#